data_AF-A0A9E4US60-F1
#
_entry.id   AF-A0A9E4US60-F1
#
_cell.length_a   1.000
_cell.length_b   1.000
_cell.length_c   1.000
_cell.angle_alpha   90.00
_cell.angle_beta   90.00
_cell.angle_gamma   90.00
#
_symmetry.space_group_name_H-M   'P 1'
#
loop_
_entity.id
_entity.type
_entity.pdbx_description
1 polymer ?
#
loop_
_entity_poly.entity_id
_entity_poly.type
_entity_poly.pdbx_seq_one_letter_code
_entity_poly.pdbx_strand_id
1 'polypeptide(L)'
;MLVLLSNPLRAMGRFAFGSTLRRVLTIPVLFAAVYFLAALFTFYRGTYDAPITPDLKFEEISTDVSAHTIFTEEPEVRTGLSVIDGAHDNDFTTAELVSLLAGLANRGISVDLMGVPTGFGGFRRTTSSDRLVMLESKLRQAGSLIVVAPREPYSKEERGLVRRFVDKGGRLLLIGDPTRGQQINTLAEEFGLTFQPGFLYNQVDFDLNHRNIFVRDFFSDPVTEG
;
A
#
# COMPACT_ATOMS: atom_id res chain seq x y z
N MET A 1 1.24 1.54 -76.26
CA MET A 1 0.64 1.97 -74.97
C MET A 1 1.10 0.96 -73.92
N LEU A 2 2.22 1.23 -73.26
CA LEU A 2 2.80 0.37 -72.22
C LEU A 2 3.22 1.28 -71.07
N VAL A 3 2.66 1.02 -69.88
CA VAL A 3 2.95 1.72 -68.63
C VAL A 3 4.27 1.19 -68.08
N LEU A 4 5.25 2.07 -67.87
CA LEU A 4 6.47 1.77 -67.13
C LEU A 4 6.36 2.40 -65.74
N LEU A 5 6.30 1.56 -64.71
CA LEU A 5 6.40 1.96 -63.30
C LEU A 5 7.79 2.53 -63.01
N SER A 6 7.85 3.76 -62.50
CA SER A 6 9.08 4.41 -62.03
C SER A 6 9.38 4.07 -60.56
N ASN A 7 10.59 3.57 -60.33
CA ASN A 7 11.19 3.20 -59.05
C ASN A 7 11.51 4.43 -58.17
N PRO A 8 11.18 4.49 -56.87
CA PRO A 8 11.68 5.52 -55.96
C PRO A 8 12.91 5.00 -55.22
N LEU A 9 14.06 4.98 -55.91
CA LEU A 9 15.35 4.61 -55.30
C LEU A 9 16.40 5.67 -55.65
N ARG A 10 16.17 6.89 -55.15
CA ARG A 10 17.17 7.96 -55.11
C ARG A 10 16.83 8.94 -54.00
N ALA A 11 17.30 8.65 -52.78
CA ALA A 11 17.74 9.62 -51.77
C ALA A 11 18.07 8.90 -50.46
N MET A 12 19.22 8.23 -50.38
CA MET A 12 19.86 8.01 -49.08
C MET A 12 21.25 8.63 -49.16
N GLY A 13 21.34 9.85 -48.63
CA GLY A 13 22.59 10.54 -48.41
C GLY A 13 23.51 9.67 -47.57
N ARG A 14 24.71 9.43 -48.08
CA ARG A 14 25.83 8.85 -47.33
C ARG A 14 26.20 9.85 -46.24
N PHE A 15 25.62 9.72 -45.05
CA PHE A 15 26.12 10.40 -43.86
C PHE A 15 27.46 9.77 -43.49
N ALA A 16 28.54 10.35 -44.02
CA ALA A 16 29.89 10.09 -43.57
C ALA A 16 30.05 10.69 -42.16
N PHE A 17 29.75 9.90 -41.13
CA PHE A 17 30.05 10.24 -39.74
C PHE A 17 31.58 10.33 -39.57
N GLY A 18 32.07 11.50 -39.16
CA GLY A 18 33.48 11.74 -38.89
C GLY A 18 34.05 10.73 -37.88
N SER A 19 35.30 10.30 -38.11
CA SER A 19 36.01 9.25 -37.36
C SER A 19 36.12 9.51 -35.86
N THR A 20 36.02 10.77 -35.43
CA THR A 20 35.98 11.19 -34.02
C THR A 20 34.65 10.87 -33.34
N LEU A 21 33.51 11.12 -33.99
CA LEU A 21 32.18 10.85 -33.40
C LEU A 21 31.89 9.35 -33.29
N ARG A 22 32.42 8.55 -34.22
CA ARG A 22 32.38 7.08 -34.16
C ARG A 22 33.25 6.52 -33.02
N ARG A 23 34.34 7.19 -32.65
CA ARG A 23 35.18 6.82 -31.48
C ARG A 23 34.52 7.17 -30.15
N VAL A 24 33.83 8.31 -30.06
CA VAL A 24 33.15 8.76 -28.83
C VAL A 24 31.99 7.83 -28.45
N LEU A 25 31.28 7.24 -29.41
CA LEU A 25 30.20 6.27 -29.15
C LEU A 25 30.69 4.83 -28.99
N THR A 26 31.81 4.43 -29.59
CA THR A 26 32.29 3.03 -29.52
C THR A 26 32.96 2.69 -28.20
N ILE A 27 33.67 3.63 -27.57
CA ILE A 27 34.31 3.41 -26.26
C ILE A 27 33.30 3.05 -25.16
N PRO A 28 32.21 3.82 -24.92
CA PRO A 28 31.23 3.48 -23.88
C PRO A 28 30.46 2.19 -24.20
N VAL A 29 30.17 1.92 -25.47
CA VAL A 29 29.52 0.66 -25.88
C VAL A 29 30.43 -0.55 -25.64
N LEU A 30 31.73 -0.42 -25.90
CA LEU A 30 32.70 -1.47 -25.62
C LEU A 30 32.81 -1.72 -24.12
N PHE A 31 32.84 -0.66 -23.31
CA PHE A 31 32.84 -0.78 -21.84
C PHE A 31 31.58 -1.46 -21.31
N ALA A 32 30.41 -1.09 -21.83
CA ALA A 32 29.15 -1.75 -21.49
C ALA A 32 29.17 -3.23 -21.90
N ALA A 33 29.63 -3.56 -23.11
CA ALA A 33 29.72 -4.93 -23.59
C ALA A 33 30.66 -5.79 -22.72
N VAL A 34 31.83 -5.25 -22.33
CA VAL A 34 32.76 -5.93 -21.42
C VAL A 34 32.13 -6.13 -20.04
N TYR A 35 31.43 -5.14 -19.50
CA TYR A 35 30.72 -5.27 -18.23
C TYR A 35 29.64 -6.36 -18.29
N PHE A 36 28.79 -6.38 -19.33
CA PHE A 36 27.76 -7.40 -19.50
C PHE A 36 28.35 -8.80 -19.69
N LEU A 37 29.46 -8.93 -20.44
CA LEU A 37 30.18 -10.20 -20.58
C LEU A 37 30.74 -10.68 -19.24
N ALA A 38 31.40 -9.80 -18.49
CA ALA A 38 31.91 -10.14 -17.15
C ALA A 38 30.77 -10.56 -16.22
N ALA A 39 29.67 -9.80 -16.21
CA ALA A 39 28.48 -10.10 -15.42
C ALA A 39 27.84 -11.43 -15.80
N LEU A 40 27.73 -11.74 -17.10
CA LEU A 40 27.22 -13.02 -17.58
C LEU A 40 28.06 -14.17 -17.03
N PHE A 41 29.39 -14.05 -17.10
CA PHE A 41 30.29 -15.08 -16.61
C PHE A 41 30.44 -15.12 -15.09
N THR A 42 30.13 -14.07 -14.32
CA THR A 42 30.18 -14.12 -12.85
C THR A 42 28.86 -14.54 -12.23
N PHE A 43 27.73 -14.04 -12.74
CA PHE A 43 26.42 -14.24 -12.10
C PHE A 43 25.62 -15.41 -12.68
N TYR A 44 25.92 -15.85 -13.91
CA TYR A 44 25.22 -16.98 -14.55
C TYR A 44 26.08 -18.25 -14.62
N ARG A 45 26.88 -18.51 -13.57
CA ARG A 45 27.55 -19.79 -13.39
C ARG A 45 26.73 -20.70 -12.48
N GLY A 46 26.01 -21.62 -13.08
CA GLY A 46 25.29 -22.68 -12.38
C GLY A 46 24.06 -23.11 -13.16
N THR A 47 23.77 -24.41 -13.16
CA THR A 47 22.45 -24.91 -13.51
C THR A 47 21.56 -24.71 -12.29
N TYR A 48 20.42 -24.04 -12.48
CA TYR A 48 19.38 -24.02 -11.45
C TYR A 48 18.87 -25.45 -11.30
N ASP A 49 19.16 -26.05 -10.15
CA ASP A 49 18.57 -27.34 -9.77
C ASP A 49 17.41 -27.00 -8.84
N ALA A 50 16.18 -27.12 -9.37
CA ALA A 50 15.00 -26.80 -8.60
C ALA A 50 14.90 -27.79 -7.42
N PRO A 51 14.72 -27.34 -6.17
CA PRO A 51 14.45 -28.25 -5.07
C PRO A 51 13.19 -29.06 -5.37
N ILE A 52 13.21 -30.35 -5.00
CA ILE A 52 12.08 -31.26 -5.16
C ILE A 52 10.88 -30.64 -4.45
N THR A 53 9.81 -30.35 -5.20
CA THR A 53 8.56 -29.83 -4.62
C THR A 53 7.96 -30.93 -3.75
N PRO A 54 7.76 -30.71 -2.44
CA PRO A 54 7.06 -31.68 -1.62
C PRO A 54 5.64 -31.85 -2.16
N ASP A 55 5.22 -33.11 -2.35
CA ASP A 55 3.85 -33.46 -2.71
C ASP A 55 2.95 -33.26 -1.48
N LEU A 56 2.35 -32.08 -1.37
CA LEU A 56 1.39 -31.76 -0.33
C LEU A 56 0.08 -32.46 -0.66
N LYS A 57 -0.23 -33.55 0.05
CA LYS A 57 -1.53 -34.23 -0.04
C LYS A 57 -2.60 -33.38 0.66
N PHE A 58 -3.16 -32.44 -0.07
CA PHE A 58 -4.19 -31.53 0.43
C PHE A 58 -5.43 -32.27 0.96
N GLU A 59 -5.62 -33.53 0.58
CA GLU A 59 -6.71 -34.41 1.05
C GLU A 59 -6.56 -34.85 2.51
N GLU A 60 -5.36 -34.79 3.10
CA GLU A 60 -5.10 -35.15 4.50
C GLU A 60 -5.24 -33.97 5.46
N ILE A 61 -5.48 -32.75 4.94
CA ILE A 61 -5.69 -31.55 5.76
C ILE A 61 -7.14 -31.52 6.24
N SER A 62 -7.38 -32.12 7.41
CA SER A 62 -8.60 -31.91 8.19
C SER A 62 -8.57 -30.51 8.81
N THR A 63 -9.15 -29.52 8.13
CA THR A 63 -9.41 -28.20 8.73
C THR A 63 -10.59 -28.30 9.67
N ASP A 64 -10.42 -27.91 10.93
CA ASP A 64 -11.57 -27.52 11.75
C ASP A 64 -12.27 -26.38 11.01
N VAL A 65 -13.57 -26.55 10.72
CA VAL A 65 -14.38 -25.50 10.11
C VAL A 65 -14.38 -24.34 11.10
N SER A 66 -13.54 -23.35 10.84
CA SER A 66 -13.57 -22.09 11.55
C SER A 66 -14.99 -21.57 11.40
N ALA A 67 -15.68 -21.38 12.52
CA ALA A 67 -17.00 -20.78 12.51
C ALA A 67 -16.83 -19.35 11.98
N HIS A 68 -16.95 -19.19 10.66
CA HIS A 68 -17.03 -17.89 10.04
C HIS A 68 -18.27 -17.23 10.62
N THR A 69 -18.06 -16.31 11.56
CA THR A 69 -19.13 -15.44 12.03
C THR A 69 -19.57 -14.63 10.83
N ILE A 70 -20.67 -15.06 10.20
CA ILE A 70 -21.37 -14.25 9.22
C ILE A 70 -21.71 -12.96 9.95
N PHE A 71 -21.07 -11.85 9.54
CA PHE A 71 -21.34 -10.52 10.07
C PHE A 71 -22.75 -10.13 9.66
N THR A 72 -23.72 -10.61 10.43
CA THR A 72 -25.16 -10.33 10.30
C THR A 72 -25.51 -9.14 11.19
N GLU A 73 -24.58 -8.19 11.35
CA GLU A 73 -24.82 -7.02 12.16
C GLU A 73 -25.60 -6.03 11.30
N GLU A 74 -26.90 -5.87 11.60
CA GLU A 74 -27.62 -4.68 11.13
C GLU A 74 -26.90 -3.46 11.74
N PRO A 75 -26.33 -2.57 10.91
CA PRO A 75 -25.56 -1.46 11.42
C PRO A 75 -26.48 -0.56 12.24
N GLU A 76 -26.24 -0.48 13.55
CA GLU A 76 -26.87 0.55 14.39
C GLU A 76 -26.54 1.92 13.78
N VAL A 77 -27.57 2.70 13.42
CA VAL A 77 -27.39 4.03 12.87
C VAL A 77 -26.84 4.92 13.99
N ARG A 78 -25.65 5.46 13.78
CA ARG A 78 -24.94 6.34 14.72
C ARG A 78 -24.58 7.62 14.00
N THR A 79 -25.18 8.73 14.43
CA THR A 79 -24.78 10.05 13.92
C THR A 79 -23.51 10.51 14.62
N GLY A 80 -22.53 11.00 13.86
CA GLY A 80 -21.30 11.54 14.42
C GLY A 80 -20.28 11.94 13.36
N LEU A 81 -19.18 12.54 13.81
CA LEU A 81 -18.05 12.91 12.94
C LEU A 81 -16.84 12.04 13.27
N SER A 82 -16.27 11.39 12.26
CA SER A 82 -15.00 10.68 12.34
C SER A 82 -13.93 11.48 11.61
N VAL A 83 -12.81 11.72 12.29
CA VAL A 83 -11.65 12.37 11.69
C VAL A 83 -10.65 11.30 11.28
N ILE A 84 -10.18 11.35 10.04
CA ILE A 84 -9.08 10.51 9.56
C ILE A 84 -7.82 11.37 9.49
N ASP A 85 -6.75 10.89 10.12
CA ASP A 85 -5.43 11.52 10.04
C ASP A 85 -4.82 11.34 8.65
N GLY A 86 -4.58 12.46 7.98
CA GLY A 86 -3.72 12.58 6.81
C GLY A 86 -2.63 13.63 7.00
N ALA A 87 -2.41 14.16 8.21
CA ALA A 87 -1.49 15.26 8.41
C ALA A 87 -0.06 14.79 8.72
N HIS A 88 0.11 13.53 9.11
CA HIS A 88 1.40 12.93 9.51
C HIS A 88 2.13 12.27 8.33
N ASP A 89 2.15 12.97 7.18
CA ASP A 89 2.74 12.49 5.91
C ASP A 89 2.20 11.10 5.52
N ASN A 90 0.91 10.83 5.80
CA ASN A 90 0.30 9.54 5.52
C ASN A 90 0.34 9.27 4.01
N ASP A 91 0.61 8.02 3.64
CA ASP A 91 0.80 7.61 2.24
C ASP A 91 -0.25 6.57 1.86
N PHE A 92 -1.52 6.95 2.03
CA PHE A 92 -2.67 6.21 1.56
C PHE A 92 -3.52 7.13 0.67
N THR A 93 -4.32 6.53 -0.20
CA THR A 93 -5.32 7.23 -1.00
C THR A 93 -6.73 7.03 -0.42
N THR A 94 -7.64 7.97 -0.67
CA THR A 94 -9.04 7.82 -0.26
C THR A 94 -9.69 6.58 -0.87
N ALA A 95 -9.22 6.14 -2.05
CA ALA A 95 -9.68 4.93 -2.72
C ALA A 95 -9.35 3.65 -1.91
N GLU A 96 -8.20 3.59 -1.23
CA GLU A 96 -7.85 2.47 -0.36
C GLU A 96 -8.80 2.33 0.84
N LEU A 97 -9.44 3.42 1.25
CA LEU A 97 -10.36 3.46 2.37
C LEU A 97 -11.83 3.35 1.96
N VAL A 98 -12.14 3.10 0.68
CA VAL A 98 -13.54 3.11 0.18
C VAL A 98 -14.47 2.22 1.00
N SER A 99 -14.05 1.00 1.34
CA SER A 99 -14.88 0.07 2.11
C SER A 99 -15.13 0.56 3.54
N LEU A 100 -14.12 1.16 4.18
CA LEU A 100 -14.25 1.78 5.50
C LEU A 100 -15.19 2.98 5.44
N LEU A 101 -14.99 3.87 4.46
CA LEU A 101 -15.80 5.08 4.27
C LEU A 101 -17.27 4.72 3.98
N ALA A 102 -17.53 3.73 3.14
CA ALA A 102 -18.87 3.22 2.87
C ALA A 102 -19.51 2.65 4.15
N GLY A 103 -18.74 1.88 4.94
CA GLY A 103 -19.20 1.34 6.22
C GLY A 103 -19.56 2.42 7.25
N LEU A 104 -18.82 3.53 7.30
CA LEU A 104 -19.13 4.68 8.15
C LEU A 104 -20.34 5.44 7.63
N ALA A 105 -20.42 5.67 6.32
CA ALA A 105 -21.54 6.36 5.69
C ALA A 105 -22.87 5.60 5.87
N ASN A 106 -22.88 4.28 5.73
CA ASN A 106 -24.05 3.43 5.96
C ASN A 106 -24.56 3.49 7.42
N ARG A 107 -23.69 3.91 8.36
CA ARG A 107 -24.06 4.15 9.77
C ARG A 107 -24.47 5.58 10.04
N GLY A 108 -24.47 6.48 9.06
CA GLY A 108 -24.76 7.91 9.26
C GLY A 108 -23.60 8.71 9.88
N ILE A 109 -22.39 8.16 9.85
CA ILE A 109 -21.18 8.82 10.36
C ILE A 109 -20.55 9.63 9.23
N SER A 110 -20.40 10.94 9.44
CA SER A 110 -19.68 11.82 8.53
C SER A 110 -18.18 11.67 8.73
N VAL A 111 -17.41 11.77 7.65
CA VAL A 111 -15.95 11.65 7.69
C VAL A 111 -15.31 12.96 7.25
N ASP A 112 -14.28 13.37 7.97
CA ASP A 112 -13.48 14.55 7.69
C ASP A 112 -12.00 14.18 7.71
N LEU A 113 -11.27 14.60 6.68
CA LEU A 113 -9.85 14.32 6.52
C LEU A 113 -9.05 15.47 7.15
N MET A 114 -8.17 15.14 8.08
CA MET A 114 -7.21 16.10 8.63
C MET A 114 -5.98 16.17 7.72
N GLY A 115 -5.85 17.27 6.98
CA GLY A 115 -4.78 17.46 5.99
C GLY A 115 -5.35 17.67 4.60
N VAL A 116 -4.48 17.82 3.60
CA VAL A 116 -4.87 18.06 2.21
C VAL A 116 -4.37 16.91 1.34
N PRO A 117 -5.26 16.06 0.79
CA PRO A 117 -4.85 15.00 -0.13
C PRO A 117 -4.14 15.58 -1.36
N THR A 118 -3.17 14.85 -1.90
CA THR A 118 -2.53 15.21 -3.17
C THR A 118 -3.14 14.45 -4.34
N GLY A 119 -3.02 15.00 -5.56
CA GLY A 119 -3.56 14.36 -6.77
C GLY A 119 -2.85 13.06 -7.18
N PHE A 120 -1.70 12.74 -6.59
CA PHE A 120 -0.91 11.54 -6.90
C PHE A 120 -0.87 10.55 -5.72
N GLY A 121 -1.71 10.77 -4.70
CA GLY A 121 -1.75 9.98 -3.47
C GLY A 121 -1.10 10.66 -2.26
N GLY A 122 -1.37 10.13 -1.06
CA GLY A 122 -0.91 10.72 0.18
C GLY A 122 -1.42 12.15 0.43
N PHE A 123 -0.73 12.88 1.30
CA PHE A 123 -1.16 14.19 1.79
C PHE A 123 -0.03 15.22 1.77
N ARG A 124 -0.41 16.50 1.69
CA ARG A 124 0.53 17.62 1.74
C ARG A 124 1.19 17.69 3.12
N ARG A 125 2.52 17.67 3.14
CA ARG A 125 3.32 17.89 4.34
C ARG A 125 2.95 19.18 5.06
N THR A 126 2.94 19.09 6.37
CA THR A 126 2.47 20.13 7.28
C THR A 126 3.42 20.19 8.47
N THR A 127 3.64 21.37 9.03
CA THR A 127 4.53 21.53 10.19
C THR A 127 3.89 20.94 11.44
N SER A 128 4.70 20.48 12.40
CA SER A 128 4.18 19.93 13.67
C SER A 128 3.25 20.91 14.41
N SER A 129 3.51 22.21 14.34
CA SER A 129 2.67 23.24 14.97
C SER A 129 1.30 23.35 14.28
N ASP A 130 1.27 23.36 12.95
CA ASP A 130 0.01 23.43 12.19
C ASP A 130 -0.83 22.16 12.37
N ARG A 131 -0.17 20.98 12.44
CA ARG A 131 -0.83 19.72 12.74
C ARG A 131 -1.52 19.74 14.10
N LEU A 132 -0.82 20.21 15.13
CA LEU A 132 -1.38 20.32 16.48
C LEU A 132 -2.64 21.19 16.50
N VAL A 133 -2.59 22.36 15.84
CA VAL A 133 -3.76 23.27 15.75
C VAL A 133 -4.93 22.62 15.01
N MET A 134 -4.66 21.94 13.89
CA MET A 134 -5.69 21.21 13.14
C MET A 134 -6.30 20.08 13.99
N LEU A 135 -5.46 19.28 14.63
CA LEU A 135 -5.89 18.16 15.47
C LEU A 135 -6.76 18.66 16.63
N GLU A 136 -6.37 19.74 17.30
CA GLU A 136 -7.16 20.33 18.38
C GLU A 136 -8.52 20.82 17.89
N SER A 137 -8.57 21.52 16.76
CA SER A 137 -9.80 22.04 16.19
C SER A 137 -10.77 20.90 15.78
N LYS A 138 -10.25 19.87 15.11
CA LYS A 138 -11.04 18.74 14.61
C LYS A 138 -11.58 17.86 15.74
N LEU A 139 -10.77 17.56 16.76
CA LEU A 139 -11.17 16.69 17.87
C LEU A 139 -12.24 17.31 18.80
N ARG A 140 -12.49 18.62 18.73
CA ARG A 140 -13.59 19.26 19.48
C ARG A 140 -14.98 18.84 19.00
N GLN A 141 -15.10 18.44 17.74
CA GLN A 141 -16.38 18.09 17.10
C GLN A 141 -16.44 16.60 16.73
N ALA A 142 -15.30 15.92 16.72
CA ALA A 142 -15.21 14.51 16.38
C ALA A 142 -15.71 13.61 17.51
N GLY A 143 -16.38 12.52 17.15
CA GLY A 143 -16.64 11.38 18.04
C GLY A 143 -15.55 10.31 17.97
N SER A 144 -14.75 10.31 16.89
CA SER A 144 -13.63 9.37 16.74
C SER A 144 -12.46 9.95 15.94
N LEU A 145 -11.28 9.42 16.20
CA LEU A 145 -10.06 9.63 15.43
C LEU A 145 -9.62 8.30 14.82
N ILE A 146 -9.27 8.30 13.54
CA ILE A 146 -8.75 7.16 12.80
C ILE A 146 -7.34 7.53 12.33
N VAL A 147 -6.35 6.73 12.73
CA VAL A 147 -4.94 6.93 12.39
C VAL A 147 -4.49 5.76 11.52
N VAL A 148 -4.08 6.06 10.30
CA VAL A 148 -3.69 5.04 9.31
C VAL A 148 -2.23 5.23 8.94
N ALA A 149 -1.39 4.30 9.41
CA ALA A 149 0.02 4.17 9.05
C ALA A 149 0.77 5.52 8.85
N PRO A 150 0.82 6.39 9.89
CA PRO A 150 1.50 7.68 9.81
C PRO A 150 2.98 7.49 9.51
N ARG A 151 3.58 8.41 8.75
CA ARG A 151 5.02 8.40 8.41
C ARG A 151 5.82 9.38 9.24
N GLU A 152 5.15 10.33 9.89
CA GLU A 152 5.73 11.22 10.88
C GLU A 152 5.26 10.88 12.30
N PRO A 153 6.12 11.01 13.31
CA PRO A 153 5.75 10.77 14.71
C PRO A 153 4.78 11.82 15.22
N TYR A 154 3.92 11.41 16.14
CA TYR A 154 3.11 12.32 16.96
C TYR A 154 4.01 12.99 18.01
N SER A 155 3.92 14.31 18.11
CA SER A 155 4.54 15.11 19.17
C SER A 155 3.95 14.81 20.54
N LYS A 156 4.64 15.23 21.61
CA LYS A 156 4.15 15.05 22.99
C LYS A 156 2.83 15.77 23.22
N GLU A 157 2.67 16.93 22.61
CA GLU A 157 1.48 17.77 22.67
C GLU A 157 0.30 17.11 21.96
N GLU A 158 0.52 16.56 20.75
CA GLU A 158 -0.49 15.82 20.00
C GLU A 158 -0.91 14.54 20.76
N ARG A 159 0.06 13.78 21.30
CA ARG A 159 -0.20 12.59 22.15
C ARG A 159 -1.08 12.92 23.34
N GLY A 160 -0.74 13.97 24.09
CA GLY A 160 -1.51 14.41 25.25
C GLY A 160 -2.92 14.88 24.87
N LEU A 161 -3.08 15.49 23.69
CA LEU A 161 -4.39 15.89 23.17
C LEU A 161 -5.26 14.67 22.82
N VAL A 162 -4.70 13.69 22.11
CA VAL A 162 -5.43 12.44 21.76
C VAL A 162 -5.77 11.64 23.01
N ARG A 163 -4.86 11.55 23.99
CA ARG A 163 -5.12 10.90 25.28
C ARG A 163 -6.33 11.51 25.99
N ARG A 164 -6.37 12.85 26.12
CA ARG A 164 -7.51 13.56 26.72
C ARG A 164 -8.80 13.39 25.92
N PHE A 165 -8.72 13.30 24.59
CA PHE A 165 -9.87 13.03 23.74
C PHE A 165 -10.46 11.64 24.04
N VAL A 166 -9.62 10.61 24.14
CA VAL A 166 -10.04 9.25 24.50
C VAL A 166 -10.58 9.17 25.93
N ASP A 167 -9.92 9.83 26.89
CA ASP A 167 -10.37 9.87 28.30
C ASP A 167 -11.76 10.52 28.45
N LYS A 168 -12.17 11.37 27.50
CA LYS A 168 -13.50 11.99 27.44
C LYS A 168 -14.55 11.14 26.69
N GLY A 169 -14.22 9.91 26.31
CA GLY A 169 -15.10 8.99 25.58
C GLY A 169 -14.97 9.05 24.05
N GLY A 170 -14.00 9.81 23.53
CA GLY A 170 -13.62 9.75 22.12
C GLY A 170 -13.07 8.37 21.75
N ARG A 171 -13.35 7.91 20.52
CA ARG A 171 -12.87 6.59 20.05
C ARG A 171 -11.62 6.74 19.20
N LEU A 172 -10.68 5.82 19.36
CA LEU A 172 -9.44 5.79 18.59
C LEU A 172 -9.34 4.48 17.82
N LEU A 173 -9.18 4.57 16.51
CA LEU A 173 -8.84 3.45 15.64
C LEU A 173 -7.40 3.64 15.14
N LEU A 174 -6.55 2.64 15.37
CA LEU A 174 -5.17 2.61 14.91
C LEU A 174 -5.01 1.50 13.88
N ILE A 175 -4.58 1.86 12.67
CA ILE A 175 -4.32 0.91 11.57
C ILE A 175 -2.83 1.01 11.23
N GLY A 176 -2.09 -0.05 11.54
CA GLY A 176 -0.67 -0.17 11.21
C GLY A 176 -0.45 -0.84 9.85
N ASP A 177 0.68 -0.54 9.22
CA ASP A 177 1.17 -1.25 8.03
C ASP A 177 2.51 -1.92 8.40
N PRO A 178 2.61 -3.26 8.35
CA PRO A 178 3.83 -3.98 8.73
C PRO A 178 5.02 -3.69 7.81
N THR A 179 4.77 -3.13 6.62
CA THR A 179 5.82 -2.74 5.66
C THR A 179 6.40 -1.36 5.91
N ARG A 180 5.81 -0.57 6.82
CA ARG A 180 6.19 0.82 7.09
C ARG A 180 6.87 0.95 8.45
N GLY A 181 7.50 2.11 8.64
CA GLY A 181 8.04 2.49 9.95
C GLY A 181 6.91 2.56 10.99
N GLN A 182 7.19 2.11 12.20
CA GLN A 182 6.21 2.03 13.28
C GLN A 182 6.02 3.38 13.99
N GLN A 183 5.91 4.49 13.24
CA GLN A 183 5.67 5.82 13.81
C GLN A 183 4.34 5.89 14.56
N ILE A 184 3.40 5.02 14.20
CA ILE A 184 2.15 4.83 14.94
C ILE A 184 2.38 4.50 16.42
N ASN A 185 3.51 3.87 16.78
CA ASN A 185 3.85 3.57 18.18
C ASN A 185 4.07 4.82 19.02
N THR A 186 4.45 5.95 18.41
CA THR A 186 4.54 7.22 19.13
C THR A 186 3.21 7.64 19.75
N LEU A 187 2.09 7.19 19.19
CA LEU A 187 0.76 7.35 19.76
C LEU A 187 0.27 6.08 20.47
N ALA A 188 0.47 4.89 19.89
CA ALA A 188 -0.07 3.64 20.42
C ALA A 188 0.44 3.30 21.83
N GLU A 189 1.69 3.65 22.13
CA GLU A 189 2.32 3.39 23.43
C GLU A 189 1.65 4.16 24.58
N GLU A 190 0.99 5.31 24.31
CA GLU A 190 0.15 6.04 25.29
C GLU A 190 -1.03 5.21 25.82
N PHE A 191 -1.38 4.15 25.09
CA PHE A 191 -2.47 3.25 25.38
C PHE A 191 -1.98 1.83 25.72
N GLY A 192 -0.68 1.65 25.94
CA GLY A 192 -0.09 0.35 26.26
C GLY A 192 -0.07 -0.63 25.07
N LEU A 193 -0.15 -0.12 23.84
CA LEU A 193 -0.10 -0.89 22.62
C LEU A 193 1.24 -0.68 21.91
N THR A 194 1.72 -1.71 21.22
CA THR A 194 2.91 -1.61 20.39
C THR A 194 2.72 -2.44 19.12
N PHE A 195 2.85 -1.80 17.98
CA PHE A 195 2.90 -2.43 16.67
C PHE A 195 4.33 -2.91 16.41
N GLN A 196 4.46 -4.19 16.11
CA GLN A 196 5.74 -4.81 15.76
C GLN A 196 5.88 -4.91 14.24
N PRO A 197 7.10 -4.82 13.70
CA PRO A 197 7.34 -5.13 12.30
C PRO A 197 7.08 -6.63 12.02
N GLY A 198 6.77 -6.94 10.77
CA GLY A 198 6.54 -8.31 10.31
C GLY A 198 5.07 -8.63 10.06
N PHE A 199 4.84 -9.70 9.31
CA PHE A 199 3.51 -10.14 8.93
C PHE A 199 3.03 -11.27 9.84
N LEU A 200 1.72 -11.31 10.07
CA LEU A 200 1.07 -12.47 10.66
C LEU A 200 0.81 -13.49 9.55
N TYR A 201 1.27 -14.73 9.78
CA TYR A 201 1.10 -15.83 8.82
C TYR A 201 0.15 -16.87 9.40
N ASN A 202 -0.80 -17.33 8.60
CA ASN A 202 -1.50 -18.58 8.90
C ASN A 202 -0.59 -19.74 8.48
N GLN A 203 -0.16 -20.54 9.46
CA GLN A 203 0.72 -21.69 9.24
C GLN A 203 -0.02 -22.97 8.84
N VAL A 204 -1.36 -22.97 8.86
CA VAL A 204 -2.19 -24.14 8.60
C VAL A 204 -2.81 -24.07 7.21
N ASP A 205 -3.57 -23.00 6.91
CA ASP A 205 -4.46 -23.00 5.72
C ASP A 205 -3.89 -22.28 4.50
N PHE A 206 -2.89 -21.42 4.67
CA PHE A 206 -2.44 -20.48 3.63
C PHE A 206 -0.95 -20.57 3.27
N ASP A 207 -0.31 -21.73 3.47
CA ASP A 207 1.08 -22.02 3.01
C ASP A 207 2.08 -20.87 3.28
N LEU A 208 2.04 -20.30 4.49
CA LEU A 208 2.89 -19.17 4.90
C LEU A 208 2.77 -17.93 3.97
N ASN A 209 1.67 -17.77 3.25
CA ASN A 209 1.44 -16.70 2.30
C ASN A 209 0.41 -15.70 2.84
N HIS A 210 0.85 -14.48 3.13
CA HIS A 210 0.00 -13.37 3.59
C HIS A 210 -0.69 -12.61 2.44
N ARG A 211 -0.37 -12.94 1.18
CA ARG A 211 -0.84 -12.20 -0.01
C ARG A 211 -1.96 -12.94 -0.75
N ASN A 212 -1.92 -14.26 -0.72
CA ASN A 212 -2.87 -15.11 -1.44
C ASN A 212 -3.72 -15.87 -0.41
N ILE A 213 -4.78 -15.22 0.08
CA ILE A 213 -5.80 -15.89 0.89
C ILE A 213 -6.72 -16.69 -0.05
N PHE A 214 -6.97 -17.96 0.27
CA PHE A 214 -7.98 -18.74 -0.42
C PHE A 214 -9.32 -18.53 0.29
N VAL A 215 -10.21 -17.74 -0.34
CA VAL A 215 -11.60 -17.65 0.10
C VAL A 215 -12.36 -18.79 -0.59
N ARG A 216 -12.81 -19.77 0.20
CA ARG A 216 -13.51 -20.97 -0.30
C ARG A 216 -15.01 -20.89 -0.08
N ASP A 217 -15.42 -20.26 1.02
CA ASP A 217 -16.82 -20.15 1.41
C ASP A 217 -17.34 -18.75 1.10
N PHE A 218 -18.19 -18.65 0.08
CA PHE A 218 -18.88 -17.42 -0.28
C PHE A 218 -20.33 -17.51 0.18
N PHE A 219 -20.89 -16.38 0.64
CA PHE A 219 -22.33 -16.27 0.84
C PHE A 219 -23.04 -16.30 -0.52
N SER A 220 -24.26 -16.84 -0.58
CA SER A 220 -25.08 -16.82 -1.80
C SER A 220 -25.35 -15.38 -2.23
N ASP A 221 -24.66 -14.95 -3.28
CA ASP A 221 -24.77 -13.63 -3.90
C ASP A 221 -24.91 -13.80 -5.43
N PRO A 222 -25.71 -12.96 -6.13
CA PRO A 222 -25.84 -13.02 -7.58
C PRO A 222 -24.51 -13.01 -8.36
N VAL A 223 -23.45 -12.43 -7.80
CA VAL A 223 -22.10 -12.40 -8.38
C VAL A 223 -21.36 -13.74 -8.21
N THR A 224 -21.78 -14.56 -7.24
CA THR A 224 -21.23 -15.89 -6.94
C THR A 224 -22.06 -17.03 -7.54
N GLU A 225 -23.26 -16.74 -8.07
CA GLU A 225 -24.22 -17.72 -8.55
C GLU A 225 -24.06 -18.13 -10.02
N GLY A 226 -23.16 -17.49 -10.78
CA GLY A 226 -22.65 -17.95 -12.10
C GLY A 226 -23.70 -18.36 -13.13
#